data_AF-A0A1H8CZ85-F1
#
_entry.id   AF-A0A1H8CZ85-F1
#
_cell.length_a   1.000
_cell.length_b   1.000
_cell.length_c   1.000
_cell.angle_alpha   90.00
_cell.angle_beta   90.00
_cell.angle_gamma   90.00
#
_symmetry.space_group_name_H-M   'P 1'
#
loop_
_entity.id
_entity.type
_entity.pdbx_description
1 polymer ?
#
loop_
_entity_poly.entity_id
_entity_poly.type
_entity_poly.pdbx_seq_one_letter_code
_entity_poly.pdbx_strand_id
1 'polypeptide(L)'
;MSEEVRKPIQGYETFYEITSSGKIISLKRRRSMKRCGDEYGFHIVKLSKNGVATNHNVYELWKQSFPQLDENEFKGARTVKYK
;
A
#
# COMPACT_ATOMS: atom_id res chain seq x y z
N MET A 1 2.10 -10.98 -19.56
CA MET A 1 1.11 -10.45 -18.59
C MET A 1 1.69 -10.71 -17.21
N SER A 2 2.36 -9.74 -16.60
CA SER A 2 2.93 -9.92 -15.26
C SER A 2 1.81 -9.82 -14.24
N GLU A 3 1.38 -10.94 -13.67
CA GLU A 3 0.37 -10.97 -12.60
C GLU A 3 0.99 -10.40 -11.32
N GLU A 4 0.83 -9.10 -11.09
CA GLU A 4 1.17 -8.51 -9.78
C GLU A 4 0.27 -9.15 -8.71
N VAL A 5 0.86 -9.93 -7.80
CA VAL A 5 0.14 -10.54 -6.68
C VAL A 5 -0.40 -9.42 -5.79
N ARG A 6 -1.71 -9.40 -5.57
CA ARG A 6 -2.37 -8.50 -4.63
C ARG A 6 -2.99 -9.28 -3.49
N LYS A 7 -2.89 -8.72 -2.28
CA LYS A 7 -3.49 -9.26 -1.07
C LYS A 7 -4.33 -8.20 -0.37
N PRO A 8 -5.42 -8.58 0.30
CA PRO A 8 -6.15 -7.66 1.17
C PRO A 8 -5.25 -7.21 2.33
N ILE A 9 -5.42 -5.94 2.74
CA ILE A 9 -4.69 -5.39 3.90
C ILE A 9 -5.38 -5.86 5.18
N GLN A 10 -4.63 -6.43 6.11
CA GLN A 10 -5.17 -6.90 7.39
C GLN A 10 -5.81 -5.72 8.16
N GLY A 11 -7.05 -5.91 8.62
CA GLY A 11 -7.85 -4.85 9.24
C GLY A 11 -8.63 -3.97 8.26
N TYR A 12 -8.34 -4.06 6.96
CA TYR A 12 -8.94 -3.28 5.87
C TYR A 12 -9.36 -4.14 4.67
N GLU A 13 -9.56 -5.44 4.88
CA GLU A 13 -9.63 -6.47 3.83
C GLU A 13 -10.67 -6.21 2.74
N THR A 14 -11.77 -5.53 3.08
CA THR A 14 -12.86 -5.20 2.15
C THR A 14 -12.74 -3.81 1.50
N PHE A 15 -11.81 -2.98 1.97
CA PHE A 15 -11.66 -1.59 1.55
C PHE A 15 -10.42 -1.37 0.68
N TYR A 16 -9.31 -2.04 1.05
CA TYR A 16 -7.99 -1.80 0.47
C TYR A 16 -7.22 -3.10 0.29
N GLU A 17 -6.54 -3.19 -0.85
CA GLU A 17 -5.60 -4.26 -1.19
C GLU A 17 -4.21 -3.66 -1.38
N ILE A 18 -3.18 -4.49 -1.22
CA ILE A 18 -1.79 -4.14 -1.45
C ILE A 18 -1.14 -5.14 -2.40
N THR A 19 -0.36 -4.65 -3.36
CA THR A 19 0.40 -5.50 -4.30
C THR A 19 1.76 -5.90 -3.72
N SER A 20 2.38 -6.96 -4.26
CA SER A 20 3.75 -7.37 -3.92
C SER A 20 4.78 -6.26 -4.17
N SER A 21 4.50 -5.35 -5.10
CA SER A 21 5.31 -4.17 -5.41
C SER A 21 5.08 -2.98 -4.45
N GLY A 22 4.09 -3.05 -3.56
CA GLY A 22 3.79 -2.01 -2.58
C GLY A 22 2.73 -0.99 -3.01
N LYS A 23 1.96 -1.24 -4.07
CA LYS A 23 0.87 -0.37 -4.50
C LYS A 23 -0.38 -0.68 -3.68
N ILE A 24 -1.02 0.36 -3.14
CA ILE A 24 -2.31 0.21 -2.47
C ILE A 24 -3.43 0.44 -3.48
N ILE A 25 -4.35 -0.50 -3.60
CA ILE A 25 -5.52 -0.43 -4.45
C ILE A 25 -6.74 -0.23 -3.57
N SER A 26 -7.51 0.82 -3.84
CA SER A 26 -8.80 0.99 -3.18
C SER A 26 -9.86 0.18 -3.94
N LEU A 27 -10.48 -0.80 -3.28
CA LEU A 27 -11.56 -1.60 -3.85
C LEU A 27 -12.80 -0.75 -4.15
N LYS A 28 -13.11 0.20 -3.27
CA LYS A 28 -14.24 1.14 -3.44
C LYS A 28 -14.13 1.98 -4.71
N ARG A 29 -12.92 2.45 -5.04
CA ARG A 29 -12.67 3.32 -6.20
C ARG A 29 -12.06 2.57 -7.39
N ARG A 30 -11.78 1.27 -7.24
CA ARG A 30 -11.08 0.38 -8.20
C ARG A 30 -9.83 1.02 -8.83
N ARG A 31 -9.07 1.79 -8.04
CA ARG A 31 -7.88 2.51 -8.51
C ARG A 31 -6.75 2.38 -7.50
N SER A 32 -5.52 2.38 -8.01
CA SER A 32 -4.35 2.55 -7.17
C SER A 32 -4.39 3.92 -6.50
N MET A 33 -4.13 3.94 -5.20
CA MET A 33 -3.76 5.15 -4.50
C MET A 33 -2.32 5.44 -4.88
N LYS A 34 -2.12 6.48 -5.68
CA LYS A 34 -0.82 7.12 -5.94
C LYS A 34 -0.85 8.58 -5.50
N ARG A 35 0.26 9.12 -4.99
CA ARG A 35 0.39 10.57 -4.76
C ARG A 35 0.69 11.20 -6.12
N CYS A 36 0.14 12.38 -6.39
CA CYS A 36 0.35 13.05 -7.67
C CYS A 36 1.86 13.15 -7.95
N GLY A 37 2.36 12.49 -9.00
CA GLY A 37 3.77 12.48 -9.39
C GLY A 37 4.58 11.23 -9.04
N ASP A 38 4.15 10.39 -8.09
CA ASP A 38 4.88 9.18 -7.69
C ASP A 38 3.96 7.96 -7.62
N GLU A 39 4.16 7.00 -8.54
CA GLU A 39 3.42 5.72 -8.59
C GLU A 39 3.58 4.88 -7.31
N TYR A 40 4.66 5.12 -6.55
CA TYR A 40 5.06 4.37 -5.36
C TYR A 40 5.29 5.28 -4.13
N GLY A 41 4.99 6.57 -4.23
CA GLY A 41 5.46 7.63 -3.32
C GLY A 41 4.83 7.70 -1.94
N PHE A 42 4.06 6.69 -1.52
CA PHE A 42 3.46 6.68 -0.19
C PHE A 42 4.36 5.95 0.80
N HIS A 43 5.02 6.73 1.65
CA HIS A 43 5.58 6.21 2.90
C HIS A 43 4.46 5.94 3.90
N ILE A 44 3.53 6.91 4.02
CA ILE A 44 2.36 6.83 4.88
C ILE A 44 1.12 6.98 4.01
N VAL A 45 0.18 6.06 4.20
CA VAL A 45 -1.14 6.09 3.58
C VAL A 45 -2.20 6.43 4.62
N LYS A 46 -3.17 7.25 4.23
CA LYS A 46 -4.36 7.48 5.04
C LYS A 46 -5.44 6.50 4.61
N LEU A 47 -5.71 5.49 5.45
CA LEU A 47 -6.80 4.53 5.23
C LEU A 47 -8.01 4.95 6.03
N SER A 48 -9.18 4.96 5.40
CA SER A 48 -10.45 5.26 6.05
C SER A 48 -11.29 4.01 6.17
N LYS A 49 -11.72 3.67 7.38
CA LYS A 49 -12.65 2.58 7.66
C LYS A 49 -13.73 3.09 8.60
N ASN A 50 -14.99 2.88 8.24
CA ASN A 50 -16.16 3.25 9.06
C ASN A 50 -16.16 4.71 9.54
N GLY A 51 -15.74 5.65 8.70
CA GLY A 51 -15.70 7.08 9.03
C GLY A 51 -14.46 7.54 9.81
N VAL A 52 -13.63 6.63 10.30
CA VAL A 52 -12.34 6.94 10.95
C VAL A 52 -11.23 6.82 9.92
N ALA A 53 -10.39 7.84 9.81
CA ALA A 53 -9.27 7.85 8.89
C ALA A 53 -7.95 7.88 9.66
N THR A 54 -7.16 6.82 9.53
CA THR A 54 -5.92 6.61 10.27
C THR A 54 -4.75 6.56 9.31
N ASN A 55 -3.63 7.14 9.73
CA ASN A 55 -2.38 7.09 8.99
C ASN A 55 -1.65 5.79 9.32
N HIS A 56 -1.30 5.02 8.29
CA HIS A 56 -0.57 3.77 8.41
C HIS A 56 0.66 3.79 7.52
N ASN A 57 1.74 3.15 7.96
CA ASN A 57 2.94 2.99 7.15
C ASN A 57 2.69 1.93 6.08
N VAL A 58 2.89 2.28 4.81
CA VAL A 58 2.65 1.36 3.69
C VAL A 58 3.58 0.15 3.77
N TYR A 59 4.84 0.38 4.17
CA TYR A 59 5.82 -0.68 4.30
C TYR A 59 5.44 -1.69 5.39
N GLU A 60 4.90 -1.25 6.53
CA GLU A 60 4.42 -2.16 7.58
C GLU A 60 3.21 -2.98 7.10
N LEU A 61 2.24 -2.34 6.44
CA LEU A 61 1.08 -3.04 5.88
C LEU A 61 1.51 -4.08 4.83
N TRP A 62 2.47 -3.72 3.99
CA TRP A 62 3.05 -4.62 3.01
C TRP A 62 3.74 -5.81 3.66
N LYS A 63 4.58 -5.56 4.67
CA LYS A 63 5.30 -6.59 5.42
C LYS A 63 4.35 -7.55 6.15
N GLN A 64 3.21 -7.06 6.63
CA GLN A 64 2.17 -7.90 7.23
C GLN A 64 1.48 -8.80 6.18
N SER A 65 1.18 -8.27 5.00
CA SER A 65 0.57 -9.06 3.91
C SER A 65 1.55 -10.03 3.23
N PHE A 66 2.83 -9.65 3.19
CA PHE A 66 3.90 -10.33 2.48
C PHE A 66 5.14 -10.53 3.36
N PRO A 67 5.03 -11.27 4.48
CA PRO A 67 6.16 -11.46 5.41
C PRO A 67 7.30 -12.28 4.81
N GLN A 68 7.04 -13.00 3.72
CA GLN A 68 8.00 -13.83 3.01
C GLN A 68 8.72 -13.10 1.86
N LEU A 69 8.22 -11.92 1.44
CA LEU A 69 8.91 -11.17 0.39
C LEU A 69 10.04 -10.36 0.99
N ASP A 70 11.15 -10.35 0.28
CA ASP A 70 12.30 -9.56 0.65
C ASP A 70 11.98 -8.09 0.48
N GLU A 71 12.50 -7.29 1.39
CA GLU A 71 12.38 -5.84 1.39
C GLU A 71 12.71 -5.23 0.01
N ASN A 72 13.69 -5.78 -0.70
CA ASN A 72 14.09 -5.27 -2.02
C ASN A 72 12.98 -5.33 -3.09
N GLU A 73 11.96 -6.18 -2.92
CA GLU A 73 10.81 -6.28 -3.83
C GLU A 73 9.83 -5.11 -3.66
N PHE A 74 9.86 -4.46 -2.48
CA PHE A 74 9.02 -3.31 -2.20
C PHE A 74 9.56 -2.06 -2.90
N LYS A 75 8.87 -1.66 -3.97
CA LYS A 75 9.19 -0.48 -4.81
C LYS A 75 8.64 0.83 -4.22
N GLY A 76 7.91 0.76 -3.11
CA GLY A 76 7.35 1.90 -2.38
C GLY A 76 8.40 2.87 -1.80
N ALA A 77 7.95 4.06 -1.42
CA ALA A 77 8.80 5.05 -0.74
C ALA A 77 9.23 4.56 0.65
N ARG A 78 10.45 4.02 0.74
CA ARG A 78 11.10 3.55 1.97
C ARG A 78 11.59 4.68 2.86
N THR A 79 12.01 5.79 2.26
CA THR A 79 12.57 6.95 2.96
C THR A 79 11.72 8.19 2.70
N VAL A 80 11.41 8.94 3.76
CA VAL A 80 10.94 10.31 3.62
C VAL A 80 12.11 11.11 3.02
N LYS A 81 12.03 11.48 1.75
CA LYS A 81 12.92 12.51 1.21
C LYS A 81 12.49 13.85 1.83
N TYR A 82 12.87 14.09 3.08
CA TYR A 82 12.99 15.46 3.56
C TYR A 82 14.17 16.07 2.79
N LYS A 83 13.92 17.15 2.08
CA LYS A 83 14.94 18.03 1.51
C LYS A 83 14.66 19.43 2.02
#